data_AF-A0A7W2NRW2-F1
#
_entry.id   AF-A0A7W2NRW2-F1
#
_cell.length_a   1.000
_cell.length_b   1.000
_cell.length_c   1.000
_cell.angle_alpha   90.00
_cell.angle_beta   90.00
_cell.angle_gamma   90.00
#
_symmetry.space_group_name_H-M   'P 1'
#
loop_
_entity.id
_entity.type
_entity.pdbx_description
1 polymer ?
#
loop_
_entity_poly.entity_id
_entity_poly.type
_entity_poly.pdbx_seq_one_letter_code
_entity_poly.pdbx_strand_id
1 'polypeptide(L)'
;MKHLSLLLIIVFFTVACSSKHEASFDVPAITIKDYEIQKYWVPTKNLLSFDNNFRQPKESGFVRVQILIDSKGEIFNPVIIESKGGWDKFALRALKEIHYVSTEFNISKTPVYVIKEFRFLAP
;
A
#
# COMPACT_ATOMS: atom_id res chain seq x y z
N MET A 1 4.73 49.91 42.03
CA MET A 1 4.44 48.46 42.17
C MET A 1 3.82 47.97 40.87
N LYS A 2 4.54 47.07 40.19
CA LYS A 2 4.12 46.09 39.18
C LYS A 2 2.82 46.39 38.41
N HIS A 3 2.92 47.04 37.25
CA HIS A 3 1.94 46.86 36.19
C HIS A 3 2.40 45.70 35.30
N LEU A 4 1.60 44.65 35.39
CA LEU A 4 1.80 43.31 34.89
C LEU A 4 1.89 43.31 33.35
N SER A 5 2.98 42.76 32.82
CA SER A 5 3.24 42.58 31.39
C SER A 5 2.06 41.93 30.67
N LEU A 6 1.50 42.61 29.68
CA LEU A 6 0.54 42.03 28.74
C LEU A 6 1.32 41.33 27.63
N LEU A 7 1.77 40.10 27.89
CA LEU A 7 2.39 39.24 26.89
C LEU A 7 1.26 38.60 26.08
N LEU A 8 0.92 39.20 24.93
CA LEU A 8 -0.06 38.67 23.98
C LEU A 8 0.56 37.48 23.25
N ILE A 9 0.53 36.30 23.87
CA ILE A 9 0.95 35.04 23.25
C ILE A 9 -0.17 34.61 22.31
N ILE A 10 -0.06 34.98 21.03
CA ILE A 10 -0.89 34.41 19.96
C ILE A 10 -0.41 32.98 19.75
N VAL A 11 -1.10 32.02 20.39
CA VAL A 11 -0.92 30.59 20.12
C VAL A 11 -1.58 30.29 18.78
N PHE A 12 -0.80 30.29 17.70
CA PHE A 12 -1.20 29.66 16.44
C PHE A 12 -1.29 28.15 16.67
N PHE A 13 -2.49 27.66 17.00
CA PHE A 13 -2.82 26.24 16.88
C PHE A 13 -2.85 25.89 15.38
N THR A 14 -1.70 25.56 14.81
CA THR A 14 -1.64 24.82 13.54
C THR A 14 -2.12 23.41 13.82
N VAL A 15 -3.45 23.22 13.78
CA VAL A 15 -4.05 21.90 13.66
C VAL A 15 -3.61 21.38 12.30
N ALA A 16 -2.48 20.67 12.28
CA ALA A 16 -2.05 19.92 11.13
C ALA A 16 -3.12 18.86 10.86
N CYS A 17 -4.07 19.18 9.99
CA CYS A 17 -4.96 18.20 9.41
C CYS A 17 -4.05 17.25 8.63
N SER A 18 -3.76 16.08 9.23
CA SER A 18 -3.08 15.01 8.52
C SER A 18 -4.03 14.55 7.42
N SER A 19 -3.84 15.06 6.21
CA SER A 19 -4.56 14.54 5.05
C SER A 19 -4.15 13.09 4.91
N LYS A 20 -5.13 12.19 4.99
CA LYS A 20 -4.91 10.81 4.57
C LYS A 20 -4.53 10.87 3.10
N HIS A 21 -3.42 10.25 2.73
CA HIS A 21 -3.04 10.15 1.31
C HIS A 21 -4.18 9.43 0.59
N GLU A 22 -4.80 10.10 -0.38
CA GLU A 22 -5.87 9.54 -1.22
C GLU A 22 -5.29 9.00 -2.53
N ALA A 23 -5.95 7.99 -3.11
CA ALA A 23 -5.51 7.39 -4.36
C ALA A 23 -5.65 8.37 -5.54
N SER A 24 -4.65 8.37 -6.43
CA SER A 24 -4.64 9.21 -7.62
C SER A 24 -5.29 8.51 -8.82
N PHE A 25 -6.28 9.16 -9.44
CA PHE A 25 -6.97 8.65 -10.63
C PHE A 25 -6.89 9.67 -11.77
N ASP A 26 -5.92 9.50 -12.66
CA ASP A 26 -5.81 10.29 -13.91
C ASP A 26 -6.86 9.80 -14.93
N VAL A 27 -7.22 8.53 -14.85
CA VAL A 27 -8.33 7.87 -15.56
C VAL A 27 -9.06 6.90 -14.63
N PRO A 28 -10.28 6.44 -14.96
CA PRO A 28 -10.99 5.45 -14.15
C PRO A 28 -10.20 4.14 -13.99
N ALA A 29 -10.27 3.54 -12.81
CA ALA A 29 -9.65 2.25 -12.54
C ALA A 29 -10.36 1.11 -13.26
N ILE A 30 -9.60 0.13 -13.74
CA ILE A 30 -10.12 -1.09 -14.35
C ILE A 30 -9.80 -2.32 -13.50
N THR A 31 -10.61 -3.37 -13.59
CA THR A 31 -10.30 -4.66 -12.94
C THR A 31 -9.59 -5.56 -13.93
N ILE A 32 -8.46 -6.13 -13.52
CA ILE A 32 -7.65 -7.03 -14.36
C ILE A 32 -7.38 -8.35 -13.64
N LYS A 33 -6.94 -9.37 -14.40
CA LYS A 33 -6.37 -10.59 -13.81
C LYS A 33 -4.89 -10.37 -13.44
N ASP A 34 -4.40 -11.11 -12.45
CA ASP A 34 -3.01 -10.97 -11.98
C ASP A 34 -1.97 -11.18 -13.09
N TYR A 35 -2.19 -12.15 -13.98
CA TYR A 35 -1.31 -12.39 -15.13
C TYR A 35 -1.27 -11.23 -16.14
N GLU A 36 -2.20 -10.29 -16.06
CA GLU A 36 -2.25 -9.11 -16.92
C GLU A 36 -1.54 -7.90 -16.32
N ILE A 37 -1.13 -7.97 -15.05
CA ILE A 37 -0.52 -6.85 -14.35
C ILE A 37 0.68 -6.28 -15.10
N GLN A 38 1.49 -7.15 -15.70
CA GLN A 38 2.70 -6.78 -16.46
C GLN A 38 2.40 -6.01 -17.75
N LYS A 39 1.14 -5.96 -18.20
CA LYS A 39 0.71 -5.06 -19.29
C LYS A 39 0.62 -3.60 -18.80
N TYR A 40 0.40 -3.38 -17.50
CA TYR A 40 0.11 -2.08 -16.91
C TYR A 40 1.19 -1.56 -15.97
N TRP A 41 1.69 -2.43 -15.10
CA TRP A 41 2.52 -2.08 -13.94
C TRP A 41 3.61 -3.13 -13.72
N VAL A 42 4.84 -2.68 -13.48
CA VAL A 42 5.98 -3.54 -13.13
C VAL A 42 6.47 -3.15 -11.74
N PRO A 43 6.66 -4.11 -10.81
CA PRO A 43 7.20 -3.80 -9.49
C PRO A 43 8.65 -3.31 -9.63
N THR A 44 9.03 -2.28 -8.86
CA THR A 44 10.40 -1.74 -8.86
C THR A 44 11.42 -2.71 -8.28
N LYS A 45 10.98 -3.70 -7.50
CA LYS A 45 11.80 -4.74 -6.90
C LYS A 45 11.23 -6.12 -7.23
N ASN A 46 12.08 -7.01 -7.70
CA ASN A 46 11.72 -8.42 -7.96
C ASN A 46 11.77 -9.29 -6.70
N LEU A 47 12.56 -8.87 -5.70
CA LEU A 47 12.70 -9.55 -4.42
C LEU A 47 12.27 -8.58 -3.32
N LEU A 48 11.41 -9.07 -2.43
CA LEU A 48 10.98 -8.33 -1.24
C LEU A 48 11.71 -8.88 -0.03
N SER A 49 12.33 -7.98 0.73
CA SER A 49 12.88 -8.28 2.05
C SER A 49 12.43 -7.17 2.98
N PHE A 50 12.03 -7.55 4.19
CA PHE A 50 11.61 -6.62 5.21
C PHE A 50 11.82 -7.23 6.60
N ASP A 51 12.32 -6.40 7.51
CA ASP A 51 12.33 -6.73 8.92
C ASP A 51 10.91 -6.64 9.49
N ASN A 52 10.60 -7.56 10.39
CA ASN A 52 9.34 -7.59 11.11
C ASN A 52 9.50 -8.34 12.43
N ASN A 53 8.61 -8.04 13.37
CA ASN A 53 8.58 -8.66 14.70
C ASN A 53 7.45 -9.70 14.79
N PHE A 54 6.99 -10.22 13.65
CA PHE A 54 5.85 -11.11 13.62
C PHE A 54 6.28 -12.53 13.96
N ARG A 55 5.43 -13.23 14.71
CA ARG A 55 5.60 -14.67 14.90
C ARG A 55 5.27 -15.38 13.60
N GLN A 56 6.26 -16.06 13.02
CA GLN A 56 6.05 -16.89 11.83
C GLN A 56 5.06 -18.02 12.14
N PRO A 57 4.04 -18.23 11.28
CA PRO A 57 3.19 -19.41 11.35
C PRO A 57 3.97 -20.70 11.16
N LYS A 58 3.44 -21.79 11.73
CA LYS A 58 4.04 -23.14 11.66
C LYS A 58 3.66 -23.92 10.39
N GLU A 59 2.67 -23.43 9.66
CA GLU A 59 2.14 -24.10 8.48
C GLU A 59 2.35 -23.22 7.26
N SER A 60 2.73 -23.85 6.14
CA SER A 60 2.75 -23.19 4.85
C SER A 60 1.34 -22.74 4.47
N GLY A 61 1.25 -21.66 3.71
CA GLY A 61 -0.03 -21.06 3.43
C GLY A 61 0.00 -20.06 2.29
N PHE A 62 -1.14 -19.41 2.10
CA PHE A 62 -1.28 -18.36 1.10
C PHE A 62 -2.19 -17.24 1.60
N VAL A 63 -2.05 -16.08 0.99
CA VAL A 63 -2.94 -14.93 1.21
C VAL A 63 -3.25 -14.31 -0.14
N ARG A 64 -4.54 -14.17 -0.46
CA ARG A 64 -5.02 -13.41 -1.61
C ARG A 64 -5.51 -12.05 -1.15
N VAL A 65 -4.89 -11.01 -1.70
CA VAL A 65 -5.18 -9.62 -1.35
C VAL A 65 -5.67 -8.89 -2.59
N GLN A 66 -6.89 -8.38 -2.56
CA GLN A 66 -7.36 -7.40 -3.52
C GLN A 66 -6.69 -6.05 -3.22
N ILE A 67 -6.09 -5.44 -4.23
CA ILE A 67 -5.44 -4.14 -4.12
C ILE A 67 -5.87 -3.20 -5.25
N LEU A 68 -5.75 -1.90 -5.01
CA LEU A 68 -5.73 -0.87 -6.05
C LEU A 68 -4.27 -0.44 -6.26
N ILE A 69 -3.82 -0.39 -7.51
CA ILE A 69 -2.62 0.35 -7.90
C ILE A 69 -3.11 1.64 -8.55
N ASP A 70 -2.76 2.78 -7.98
CA ASP A 70 -3.21 4.09 -8.46
C ASP A 70 -2.38 4.60 -9.66
N SER A 71 -2.69 5.80 -10.15
CA SER A 71 -2.00 6.39 -11.32
C SER A 71 -0.53 6.74 -11.04
N LYS A 72 -0.10 6.69 -9.78
CA LYS A 72 1.29 6.93 -9.37
C LYS A 72 2.05 5.63 -9.11
N GLY A 73 1.40 4.48 -9.23
CA GLY A 73 1.99 3.17 -8.94
C GLY A 73 1.99 2.81 -7.45
N GLU A 74 1.22 3.53 -6.64
CA GLU A 74 1.08 3.31 -5.20
C GLU A 74 -0.05 2.32 -4.91
N ILE A 75 0.12 1.52 -3.85
CA ILE A 75 -0.87 0.50 -3.46
C ILE A 75 -1.85 1.06 -2.42
N PHE A 76 -3.15 0.91 -2.69
CA PHE A 76 -4.23 1.35 -1.82
C PHE A 76 -5.23 0.25 -1.49
N ASN A 77 -5.94 0.45 -0.38
CA ASN A 77 -7.08 -0.34 0.08
C ASN A 77 -6.85 -1.86 0.00
N PRO A 78 -5.78 -2.41 0.60
CA PRO A 78 -5.57 -3.84 0.60
C PRO A 78 -6.67 -4.55 1.40
N VAL A 79 -7.38 -5.47 0.75
CA VAL A 79 -8.43 -6.29 1.36
C VAL A 79 -8.07 -7.76 1.20
N ILE A 80 -7.94 -8.47 2.32
CA ILE A 80 -7.73 -9.93 2.30
C ILE A 80 -9.06 -10.58 1.93
N ILE A 81 -9.09 -11.29 0.81
CA ILE A 81 -10.29 -11.98 0.32
C ILE A 81 -10.28 -13.47 0.65
N GLU A 82 -9.10 -14.05 0.83
CA GLU A 82 -8.90 -15.47 1.16
C GLU A 82 -7.52 -15.64 1.78
N SER A 83 -7.41 -16.45 2.84
CA SER A 83 -6.12 -16.79 3.42
C SER A 83 -6.12 -18.17 4.08
N LYS A 84 -4.93 -18.77 4.16
CA LYS A 84 -4.66 -20.02 4.88
C LYS A 84 -3.30 -19.93 5.56
N GLY A 85 -3.19 -20.52 6.75
CA GLY A 85 -1.93 -20.66 7.48
C GLY A 85 -1.51 -19.43 8.30
N GLY A 86 -2.34 -18.38 8.41
CA GLY A 86 -2.10 -17.26 9.32
C GLY A 86 -1.04 -16.24 8.87
N TRP A 87 -0.80 -16.12 7.56
CA TRP A 87 0.24 -15.27 6.98
C TRP A 87 -0.19 -13.83 6.67
N ASP A 88 -1.40 -13.45 7.03
CA ASP A 88 -2.06 -12.17 6.69
C ASP A 88 -1.18 -10.94 6.96
N LYS A 89 -0.57 -10.86 8.16
CA LYS A 89 0.31 -9.74 8.53
C LYS A 89 1.56 -9.64 7.65
N PHE A 90 2.10 -10.78 7.23
CA PHE A 90 3.27 -10.82 6.35
C PHE A 90 2.90 -10.35 4.94
N ALA A 91 1.77 -10.79 4.39
CA ALA A 91 1.29 -10.34 3.08
C ALA A 91 1.02 -8.83 3.06
N LEU A 92 0.33 -8.30 4.07
CA LEU A 92 0.07 -6.86 4.19
C LEU A 92 1.36 -6.05 4.39
N ARG A 93 2.36 -6.60 5.09
CA ARG A 93 3.67 -5.96 5.24
C ARG A 93 4.48 -5.97 3.95
N ALA A 94 4.43 -7.06 3.19
CA ALA A 94 5.08 -7.21 1.89
C ALA A 94 4.53 -6.19 0.89
N LEU A 95 3.22 -5.94 0.89
CA LEU A 95 2.60 -4.93 0.03
C LEU A 95 3.19 -3.52 0.24
N LYS A 96 3.56 -3.17 1.47
CA LYS A 96 4.20 -1.87 1.77
C LYS A 96 5.60 -1.71 1.17
N GLU A 97 6.23 -2.80 0.75
CA GLU A 97 7.56 -2.77 0.10
C GLU A 97 7.46 -2.71 -1.42
N ILE A 98 6.27 -2.91 -1.98
CA ILE A 98 6.04 -2.93 -3.42
C ILE A 98 5.65 -1.53 -3.87
N HIS A 99 6.46 -0.99 -4.78
CA HIS A 99 6.09 0.19 -5.57
C HIS A 99 6.07 -0.23 -7.03
N TYR A 100 5.15 0.32 -7.81
CA TYR A 100 5.05 0.02 -9.24
C TYR A 100 5.52 1.19 -10.10
N VAL A 101 6.07 0.86 -11.26
CA VAL A 101 6.27 1.80 -12.36
C VAL A 101 5.37 1.39 -13.52
N SER A 102 4.88 2.39 -14.25
CA SER A 102 4.07 2.13 -15.44
C SER A 102 4.91 1.47 -16.53
N THR A 103 4.29 0.57 -17.27
CA THR A 103 4.89 -0.02 -18.48
C THR A 103 4.89 1.00 -19.62
N GLU A 104 5.68 0.73 -20.66
CA GLU A 104 5.62 1.49 -21.92
C GLU A 104 4.25 1.40 -22.62
N PHE A 105 3.46 0.37 -22.31
CA PHE A 105 2.12 0.15 -22.88
C PHE A 105 1.01 0.85 -22.08
N ASN A 106 1.29 1.31 -20.87
CA ASN A 106 0.32 1.99 -19.99
C ASN A 106 0.62 3.48 -19.86
N ILE A 107 0.65 4.16 -21.01
CA ILE A 107 0.96 5.59 -21.13
C ILE A 107 -0.01 6.44 -20.30
N SER A 108 -1.28 6.04 -20.23
CA SER A 108 -2.32 6.69 -19.43
C SER A 108 -2.21 6.43 -17.93
N LYS A 109 -1.23 5.63 -17.48
CA LYS A 109 -1.05 5.22 -16.07
C LYS A 109 -2.35 4.73 -15.46
N THR A 110 -3.06 3.89 -16.21
CA THR A 110 -4.39 3.39 -15.86
C THR A 110 -4.34 2.70 -14.49
N PRO A 111 -5.08 3.20 -13.49
CA PRO A 111 -5.19 2.51 -12.21
C PRO A 111 -5.83 1.14 -12.37
N VAL A 112 -5.41 0.16 -11.58
CA VAL A 112 -5.93 -1.20 -11.67
C VAL A 112 -6.33 -1.78 -10.34
N TYR A 113 -7.48 -2.46 -10.31
CA TYR A 113 -7.82 -3.42 -9.28
C TYR A 113 -7.31 -4.80 -9.67
N VAL A 114 -6.59 -5.45 -8.77
CA VAL A 114 -6.01 -6.79 -8.99
C VAL A 114 -5.99 -7.60 -7.70
N ILE A 115 -6.11 -8.91 -7.81
CA ILE A 115 -5.95 -9.85 -6.70
C ILE A 115 -4.55 -10.43 -6.78
N LYS A 116 -3.71 -10.13 -5.78
CA LYS A 116 -2.36 -10.65 -5.67
C LYS A 116 -2.32 -11.83 -4.69
N GLU A 117 -1.73 -12.95 -5.12
CA GLU A 117 -1.51 -14.12 -4.26
C GLU A 117 -0.08 -14.12 -3.73
N PHE A 118 0.07 -14.21 -2.41
CA PHE A 118 1.34 -14.45 -1.74
C PHE A 118 1.35 -15.87 -1.21
N ARG A 119 2.44 -16.60 -1.46
CA ARG A 119 2.66 -17.95 -0.91
C ARG A 119 3.80 -17.92 0.08
N PHE A 120 3.60 -18.60 1.21
CA PHE A 120 4.55 -18.65 2.30
C PHE A 120 4.85 -20.10 2.66
N LEU A 121 6.12 -20.38 2.89
CA LEU A 121 6.59 -21.67 3.38
C LEU A 121 6.80 -21.57 4.89
N ALA A 122 6.37 -22.60 5.61
CA ALA A 122 6.73 -22.78 7.01
C ALA A 122 8.27 -22.86 7.16
N PRO A 123 8.80 -22.39 8.30
CA PRO A 123 10.22 -22.51 8.65
C PRO A 123 10.65 -23.96 8.89
#